data_AF-A0A7C6UHB6-F1
#
_entry.id   AF-A0A7C6UHB6-F1
#
_cell.length_a   1.000
_cell.length_b   1.000
_cell.length_c   1.000
_cell.angle_alpha   90.00
_cell.angle_beta   90.00
_cell.angle_gamma   90.00
#
_symmetry.space_group_name_H-M   'P 1'
#
loop_
_entity.id
_entity.type
_entity.pdbx_description
1 polymer ?
#
loop_
_entity_poly.entity_id
_entity_poly.type
_entity_poly.pdbx_seq_one_letter_code
_entity_poly.pdbx_strand_id
1 'polypeptide(L)'
;MRKEKYIPYEATSHEIAATNGVNHVDLGGTYEVPADKVLGKHLDRALRVAEDEVARIRNMLAKGLVKKEYWNGTFTGSVIIKDEKVVYHLIFDGNGNKVGQVNKTVFEDEPYGKKVKDKCCTLVFHDAVDSISSFSCGESSAKICLNFYQDRSLASCGIAFDGMYYRAKWANDGKLTSQSKRDLAH
;
A
#
# COMPACT_ATOMS: atom_id res chain seq x y z
N MET A 1 29.65 17.53 -7.27
CA MET A 1 28.27 18.08 -7.18
C MET A 1 27.96 18.40 -5.73
N ARG A 2 27.53 19.62 -5.41
CA ARG A 2 26.97 19.92 -4.08
C ARG A 2 25.67 19.14 -3.98
N LYS A 3 25.51 18.31 -2.94
CA LYS A 3 24.22 17.68 -2.62
C LYS A 3 23.28 18.81 -2.23
N GLU A 4 22.35 19.16 -3.10
CA GLU A 4 21.22 19.99 -2.69
C GLU A 4 20.55 19.30 -1.50
N LYS A 5 20.21 20.09 -0.49
CA LYS A 5 19.59 19.57 0.73
C LYS A 5 18.22 19.04 0.31
N TYR A 6 17.99 17.74 0.49
CA TYR A 6 16.69 17.11 0.29
C TYR A 6 15.63 17.84 1.13
N ILE A 7 14.58 18.36 0.48
CA ILE A 7 13.44 18.96 1.17
C ILE A 7 12.18 18.23 0.69
N PRO A 8 11.60 17.33 1.52
CA PRO A 8 10.37 16.65 1.17
C PRO A 8 9.21 17.66 1.05
N TYR A 9 8.21 17.34 0.24
CA TYR A 9 7.02 18.18 0.12
C TYR A 9 6.18 18.04 1.39
N GLU A 10 5.76 19.16 1.98
CA GLU A 10 4.82 19.17 3.10
C GLU A 10 3.41 19.42 2.56
N ALA A 11 2.54 18.41 2.64
CA ALA A 11 1.14 18.48 2.24
C ALA A 11 0.21 18.33 3.45
N THR A 12 -1.05 18.68 3.25
CA THR A 12 -2.15 18.42 4.17
C THR A 12 -2.92 17.16 3.78
N SER A 13 -3.62 16.56 4.74
CA SER A 13 -4.57 15.46 4.50
C SER A 13 -5.54 15.73 3.34
N HIS A 14 -6.06 16.96 3.26
CA HIS A 14 -7.02 17.40 2.25
C HIS A 14 -6.39 17.50 0.84
N GLU A 15 -5.13 17.91 0.75
CA GLU A 15 -4.44 18.00 -0.55
C GLU A 15 -4.26 16.63 -1.18
N ILE A 16 -4.06 15.59 -0.36
CA ILE A 16 -3.82 14.23 -0.84
C ILE A 16 -5.07 13.36 -0.86
N ALA A 17 -6.17 13.82 -0.26
CA ALA A 17 -7.46 13.15 -0.33
C ALA A 17 -7.92 12.97 -1.78
N ALA A 18 -8.49 11.80 -2.09
CA ALA A 18 -9.03 11.51 -3.41
C ALA A 18 -10.24 12.42 -3.70
N THR A 19 -10.03 13.48 -4.47
CA THR A 19 -11.10 14.41 -4.86
C THR A 19 -11.81 13.88 -6.11
N ASN A 20 -13.04 13.39 -5.95
CA ASN A 20 -13.97 12.92 -6.99
C ASN A 20 -13.56 11.65 -7.77
N GLY A 21 -14.55 10.91 -8.26
CA GLY A 21 -14.49 9.50 -8.73
C GLY A 21 -13.54 9.12 -9.88
N VAL A 22 -12.61 9.98 -10.27
CA VAL A 22 -11.58 9.70 -11.29
C VAL A 22 -10.41 8.88 -10.72
N ASN A 23 -10.19 8.94 -9.40
CA ASN A 23 -9.09 8.23 -8.73
C ASN A 23 -9.55 7.02 -7.91
N HIS A 24 -10.81 6.57 -8.08
CA HIS A 24 -11.26 5.34 -7.43
C HIS A 24 -10.47 4.16 -7.99
N VAL A 25 -9.86 3.40 -7.09
CA VAL A 25 -9.15 2.16 -7.42
C VAL A 25 -10.07 1.06 -6.92
N ASP A 26 -10.54 0.20 -7.81
CA ASP A 26 -11.23 -1.03 -7.43
C ASP A 26 -10.20 -2.17 -7.51
N LEU A 27 -9.82 -2.67 -6.34
CA LEU A 27 -8.99 -3.86 -6.15
C LEU A 27 -9.84 -5.06 -5.71
N GLY A 28 -11.12 -4.82 -5.43
CA GLY A 28 -12.13 -5.80 -5.05
C GLY A 28 -12.88 -6.42 -6.24
N GLY A 29 -12.32 -6.35 -7.45
CA GLY A 29 -12.88 -6.95 -8.67
C GLY A 29 -13.35 -8.40 -8.47
N THR A 30 -14.18 -8.94 -9.37
CA THR A 30 -14.86 -10.24 -9.19
C THR A 30 -13.92 -11.37 -8.72
N TYR A 31 -13.92 -11.65 -7.43
CA TYR A 31 -13.30 -12.83 -6.83
C TYR A 31 -14.34 -13.62 -6.04
N GLU A 32 -14.15 -14.93 -5.97
CA GLU A 32 -14.97 -15.81 -5.16
C GLU A 32 -14.69 -15.54 -3.67
N VAL A 33 -15.71 -15.06 -2.96
CA VAL A 33 -15.61 -14.69 -1.55
C VAL A 33 -15.26 -15.91 -0.71
N PRO A 34 -14.25 -15.83 0.19
CA PRO A 34 -13.89 -16.92 1.10
C PRO A 34 -15.08 -17.43 1.91
N ALA A 35 -15.16 -18.75 2.10
CA ALA A 35 -16.21 -19.37 2.91
C ALA A 35 -16.11 -19.00 4.40
N ASP A 36 -14.90 -18.68 4.88
CA ASP A 36 -14.70 -18.19 6.25
C ASP A 36 -15.08 -16.70 6.34
N LYS A 37 -16.18 -16.42 7.05
CA LYS A 37 -16.73 -15.07 7.19
C LYS A 37 -15.80 -14.08 7.89
N VAL A 38 -14.94 -14.56 8.79
CA VAL A 38 -13.95 -13.71 9.46
C VAL A 38 -12.92 -13.27 8.44
N LEU A 39 -12.35 -14.22 7.69
CA LEU A 39 -11.45 -13.90 6.58
C LEU A 39 -12.10 -12.96 5.58
N GLY A 40 -13.32 -13.23 5.13
CA GLY A 40 -14.03 -12.39 4.15
C GLY A 40 -14.17 -10.93 4.61
N LYS A 41 -14.58 -10.71 5.87
CA LYS A 41 -14.72 -9.35 6.43
C LYS A 41 -13.37 -8.62 6.54
N HIS A 42 -12.34 -9.30 7.02
CA HIS A 42 -11.02 -8.69 7.17
C HIS A 42 -10.34 -8.44 5.83
N LEU A 43 -10.60 -9.29 4.83
CA LEU A 43 -10.15 -9.10 3.46
C LEU A 43 -10.79 -7.87 2.82
N ASP A 44 -12.13 -7.72 2.91
CA ASP A 44 -12.83 -6.54 2.39
C ASP A 44 -12.27 -5.24 3.01
N ARG A 45 -12.06 -5.23 4.33
CA ARG A 45 -11.42 -4.09 5.00
C ARG A 45 -10.00 -3.83 4.48
N ALA A 46 -9.20 -4.89 4.30
CA ALA A 46 -7.83 -4.77 3.82
C ALA A 46 -7.77 -4.22 2.38
N LEU A 47 -8.69 -4.67 1.51
CA LEU A 47 -8.81 -4.18 0.14
C LEU A 47 -9.15 -2.69 0.12
N ARG A 48 -10.17 -2.24 0.88
CA ARG A 48 -10.52 -0.82 0.95
C ARG A 48 -9.37 0.06 1.42
N VAL A 49 -8.60 -0.40 2.42
CA VAL A 49 -7.41 0.33 2.87
C VAL A 49 -6.38 0.42 1.74
N ALA A 50 -6.14 -0.67 1.01
CA ALA A 50 -5.23 -0.65 -0.13
C ALA A 50 -5.72 0.29 -1.23
N GLU A 51 -7.01 0.29 -1.56
CA GLU A 51 -7.65 1.16 -2.54
C GLU A 51 -7.48 2.64 -2.18
N ASP A 52 -7.79 2.99 -0.92
CA ASP A 52 -7.62 4.35 -0.40
C ASP A 52 -6.16 4.82 -0.51
N GLU A 53 -5.20 3.97 -0.13
CA GLU A 53 -3.78 4.31 -0.22
C GLU A 53 -3.31 4.48 -1.66
N VAL A 54 -3.72 3.60 -2.58
CA VAL A 54 -3.39 3.76 -4.01
C VAL A 54 -4.01 5.04 -4.57
N ALA A 55 -5.25 5.36 -4.21
CA ALA A 55 -5.92 6.57 -4.65
C ALA A 55 -5.19 7.84 -4.17
N ARG A 56 -4.76 7.88 -2.90
CA ARG A 56 -3.94 8.96 -2.34
C ARG A 56 -2.61 9.10 -3.08
N ILE A 57 -1.92 8.00 -3.35
CA ILE A 57 -0.64 7.98 -4.08
C ILE A 57 -0.80 8.54 -5.49
N ARG A 58 -1.80 8.07 -6.24
CA ARG A 58 -2.09 8.57 -7.58
C ARG A 58 -2.41 10.06 -7.58
N ASN A 59 -3.19 10.52 -6.61
CA ASN A 59 -3.52 11.94 -6.48
C ASN A 59 -2.29 12.81 -6.14
N MET A 60 -1.39 12.33 -5.26
CA MET A 60 -0.12 13.01 -4.96
C MET A 60 0.75 13.16 -6.21
N LEU A 61 0.83 12.11 -7.03
CA LEU A 61 1.58 12.13 -8.29
C LEU A 61 0.93 13.08 -9.31
N ALA A 62 -0.39 13.01 -9.49
CA ALA A 62 -1.13 13.84 -10.44
C ALA A 62 -1.03 15.35 -10.13
N LYS A 63 -1.00 15.70 -8.84
CA LYS A 63 -0.83 17.08 -8.37
C LYS A 63 0.64 17.55 -8.36
N GLY A 64 1.59 16.69 -8.71
CA GLY A 64 3.02 17.04 -8.71
C GLY A 64 3.59 17.29 -7.31
N LEU A 65 2.99 16.71 -6.27
CA LEU A 65 3.45 16.89 -4.88
C LEU A 65 4.73 16.07 -4.61
N VAL A 66 5.02 15.07 -5.44
CA VAL A 66 6.21 14.24 -5.33
C VAL A 66 7.34 14.81 -6.18
N LYS A 67 8.31 15.46 -5.55
CA LYS A 67 9.56 15.86 -6.21
C LYS A 67 10.49 14.66 -6.31
N LYS A 68 10.86 14.29 -7.55
CA LYS A 68 11.81 13.21 -7.82
C LYS A 68 13.23 13.70 -7.61
N GLU A 69 14.03 12.90 -6.92
CA GLU A 69 15.46 13.12 -6.71
C GLU A 69 16.23 11.83 -6.95
N TYR A 70 17.48 11.94 -7.42
CA TYR A 70 18.34 10.78 -7.63
C TYR A 70 19.27 10.57 -6.44
N TRP A 71 19.12 9.45 -5.74
CA TRP A 71 19.93 9.12 -4.57
C TRP A 71 20.36 7.65 -4.59
N ASN A 72 21.66 7.40 -4.35
CA ASN A 72 22.24 6.05 -4.28
C ASN A 72 21.87 5.11 -5.44
N GLY A 73 21.80 5.62 -6.68
CA GLY A 73 21.50 4.79 -7.86
C GLY A 73 20.02 4.62 -8.16
N THR A 74 19.13 5.33 -7.46
CA THR A 74 17.67 5.19 -7.62
C THR A 74 16.99 6.55 -7.53
N PHE A 75 15.92 6.73 -8.29
CA PHE A 75 15.05 7.90 -8.13
C PHE A 75 14.10 7.70 -6.96
N THR A 76 14.00 8.67 -6.08
CA THR A 76 13.13 8.66 -4.90
C THR A 76 12.39 9.99 -4.75
N GLY A 77 11.37 10.03 -3.91
CA GLY A 77 10.67 11.25 -3.50
C GLY A 77 9.90 11.00 -2.21
N SER A 78 9.54 12.06 -1.48
CA SER A 78 8.67 11.91 -0.30
C SER A 78 7.68 13.06 -0.16
N VAL A 79 6.58 12.74 0.49
CA VAL A 79 5.53 13.67 0.92
C VAL A 79 5.28 13.46 2.41
N ILE A 80 5.29 14.54 3.18
CA ILE A 80 5.01 14.56 4.61
C ILE A 80 3.60 15.13 4.81
N ILE A 81 2.79 14.42 5.59
CA ILE A 81 1.45 14.83 6.02
C ILE A 81 1.50 15.07 7.51
N LYS A 82 1.76 16.32 7.90
CA LYS A 82 2.08 16.68 9.29
C LYS A 82 0.92 16.43 10.25
N ASP A 83 -0.30 16.76 9.83
CA ASP A 83 -1.53 16.60 10.61
C ASP A 83 -1.87 15.12 10.88
N GLU A 84 -1.52 14.23 9.95
CA GLU A 84 -1.68 12.78 10.13
C GLU A 84 -0.45 12.10 10.74
N LYS A 85 0.66 12.83 10.90
CA LYS A 85 1.96 12.28 11.31
C LYS A 85 2.40 11.13 10.38
N VAL A 86 2.28 11.34 9.07
CA VAL A 86 2.59 10.35 8.04
C VAL A 86 3.69 10.85 7.12
N VAL A 87 4.55 9.93 6.68
CA VAL A 87 5.48 10.15 5.59
C VAL A 87 5.29 9.07 4.53
N TYR A 88 5.02 9.49 3.30
CA TYR A 88 5.09 8.64 2.11
C TYR A 88 6.46 8.78 1.49
N HIS A 89 7.18 7.67 1.34
CA HIS A 89 8.45 7.60 0.62
C HIS A 89 8.26 6.75 -0.64
N LEU A 90 8.44 7.36 -1.80
CA LEU A 90 8.27 6.76 -3.11
C LEU A 90 9.63 6.42 -3.70
N ILE A 91 9.74 5.21 -4.24
CA ILE A 91 10.90 4.66 -4.93
C ILE A 91 10.45 4.41 -6.37
N PHE A 92 11.14 5.04 -7.32
CA PHE A 92 10.85 4.91 -8.73
C PHE A 92 11.67 3.79 -9.37
N ASP A 93 11.22 3.30 -10.52
CA ASP A 93 11.95 2.32 -11.33
C ASP A 93 13.34 2.85 -11.75
N GLY A 94 14.19 1.96 -12.28
CA GLY A 94 15.57 2.30 -12.65
C GLY A 94 15.68 3.44 -13.68
N ASN A 95 14.62 3.70 -14.45
CA ASN A 95 14.57 4.79 -15.43
C ASN A 95 13.93 6.07 -14.86
N GLY A 96 13.46 6.05 -13.61
CA GLY A 96 12.84 7.17 -12.91
C GLY A 96 11.44 7.55 -13.41
N ASN A 97 10.85 6.74 -14.29
CA ASN A 97 9.62 7.11 -15.00
C ASN A 97 8.37 6.69 -14.24
N LYS A 98 8.38 5.50 -13.64
CA LYS A 98 7.24 4.95 -12.89
C LYS A 98 7.60 4.74 -11.43
N VAL A 99 6.58 4.76 -10.58
CA VAL A 99 6.73 4.36 -9.16
C VAL A 99 6.84 2.84 -9.11
N GLY A 100 7.91 2.32 -8.52
CA GLY A 100 8.07 0.88 -8.28
C GLY A 100 7.58 0.48 -6.89
N GLN A 101 7.80 1.34 -5.88
CA GLN A 101 7.39 1.07 -4.50
C GLN A 101 7.04 2.35 -3.75
N VAL A 102 6.09 2.27 -2.83
CA VAL A 102 5.77 3.34 -1.87
C VAL A 102 5.75 2.76 -0.45
N ASN A 103 6.44 3.43 0.46
CA ASN A 103 6.42 3.12 1.89
C ASN A 103 5.70 4.24 2.63
N LYS A 104 4.58 3.91 3.26
CA LYS A 104 3.87 4.78 4.20
C LYS A 104 4.36 4.48 5.61
N THR A 105 4.94 5.47 6.27
CA THR A 105 5.32 5.39 7.69
C THR A 105 4.43 6.29 8.51
N VAL A 106 3.82 5.75 9.56
CA VAL A 106 2.98 6.49 10.51
C VAL A 106 3.73 6.64 11.82
N PHE A 107 3.63 7.82 12.44
CA PHE A 107 4.35 8.17 13.66
C PHE A 107 3.39 8.50 14.82
N GLU A 108 3.85 8.28 16.06
CA GLU A 108 3.06 8.54 17.28
C GLU A 108 2.94 10.04 17.57
N ASP A 109 4.06 10.75 17.53
CA ASP A 109 4.17 12.14 18.00
C ASP A 109 4.27 13.11 16.83
N GLU A 110 5.34 12.98 16.03
CA GLU A 110 5.66 13.84 14.90
C GLU A 110 6.31 13.04 13.77
N PRO A 111 6.30 13.55 12.51
CA PRO A 111 7.03 12.92 11.42
C PRO A 111 8.50 12.66 11.78
N TYR A 112 8.97 11.45 11.50
CA TYR A 112 10.32 10.95 11.86
C TYR A 112 10.55 10.66 13.36
N GLY A 113 9.50 10.72 14.19
CA GLY A 113 9.52 10.25 15.58
C GLY A 113 9.37 8.72 15.72
N LYS A 114 8.71 8.27 16.80
CA LYS A 114 8.44 6.85 17.04
C LYS A 114 7.38 6.31 16.08
N LYS A 115 7.66 5.16 15.45
CA LYS A 115 6.77 4.56 14.44
C LYS A 115 5.62 3.78 15.07
N VAL A 116 4.41 3.96 14.53
CA VAL A 116 3.25 3.11 14.78
C VAL A 116 3.28 1.97 13.77
N LYS A 117 4.07 0.93 14.07
CA LYS A 117 4.36 -0.19 13.16
C LYS A 117 3.12 -0.83 12.53
N ASP A 118 2.06 -1.00 13.31
CA ASP A 118 0.80 -1.63 12.85
C ASP A 118 0.02 -0.79 11.82
N LYS A 119 0.39 0.48 11.63
CA LYS A 119 -0.22 1.38 10.64
C LYS A 119 0.70 1.70 9.47
N CYS A 120 1.96 1.26 9.51
CA CYS A 120 2.89 1.41 8.40
C CYS A 120 2.53 0.42 7.29
N CYS A 121 2.54 0.88 6.04
CA CYS A 121 2.21 0.04 4.91
C CYS A 121 3.25 0.20 3.78
N THR A 122 3.40 -0.85 2.97
CA THR A 122 4.22 -0.84 1.75
C THR A 122 3.37 -1.30 0.57
N LEU A 123 3.43 -0.52 -0.51
CA LEU A 123 2.82 -0.82 -1.80
C LEU A 123 3.93 -1.04 -2.82
N VAL A 124 3.81 -2.09 -3.63
CA VAL A 124 4.71 -2.36 -4.75
C VAL A 124 3.88 -2.38 -6.02
N PHE A 125 4.43 -1.84 -7.10
CA PHE A 125 3.78 -1.72 -8.41
C PHE A 125 4.43 -2.68 -9.40
N HIS A 126 3.67 -3.08 -10.43
CA HIS A 126 4.21 -3.85 -11.55
C HIS A 126 4.98 -2.92 -12.51
N ASP A 127 6.13 -3.36 -13.01
CA ASP A 127 6.99 -2.51 -13.87
C ASP A 127 6.33 -2.10 -15.20
N ALA A 128 5.51 -3.00 -15.76
CA ALA A 128 4.92 -2.83 -17.09
C ALA A 128 3.68 -1.92 -17.08
N VAL A 129 2.94 -1.85 -15.96
CA VAL A 129 1.60 -1.27 -15.88
C VAL A 129 1.41 -0.49 -14.57
N ASP A 130 0.60 0.56 -14.59
CA ASP A 130 0.27 1.34 -13.38
C ASP A 130 -0.75 0.60 -12.49
N SER A 131 -0.38 -0.60 -12.04
CA SER A 131 -1.17 -1.45 -11.15
C SER A 131 -0.28 -1.95 -10.02
N ILE A 132 -0.85 -2.05 -8.82
CA ILE A 132 -0.14 -2.63 -7.69
C ILE A 132 0.08 -4.13 -7.89
N SER A 133 1.24 -4.62 -7.44
CA SER A 133 1.57 -6.05 -7.37
C SER A 133 1.39 -6.58 -5.96
N SER A 134 1.62 -5.76 -4.94
CA SER A 134 1.36 -6.12 -3.55
C SER A 134 1.06 -4.93 -2.66
N PHE A 135 0.28 -5.19 -1.62
CA PHE A 135 0.03 -4.30 -0.50
C PHE A 135 0.34 -5.05 0.78
N SER A 136 1.11 -4.43 1.68
CA SER A 136 1.35 -4.97 3.01
C SER A 136 1.16 -3.89 4.05
N CYS A 137 0.59 -4.23 5.20
CA CYS A 137 0.44 -3.28 6.29
C CYS A 137 0.55 -3.97 7.65
N GLY A 138 1.13 -3.26 8.60
CA GLY A 138 1.36 -3.71 9.97
C GLY A 138 2.49 -4.72 10.14
N GLU A 139 2.76 -5.06 11.41
CA GLU A 139 3.76 -6.05 11.80
C GLU A 139 3.11 -7.19 12.62
N SER A 140 3.82 -8.32 12.73
CA SER A 140 3.52 -9.42 13.65
C SER A 140 2.03 -9.84 13.74
N SER A 141 1.32 -9.39 14.78
CA SER A 141 -0.02 -9.84 15.18
C SER A 141 -1.17 -9.21 14.39
N ALA A 142 -0.92 -8.15 13.63
CA ALA A 142 -1.93 -7.45 12.81
C ALA A 142 -1.50 -7.29 11.35
N LYS A 143 -0.65 -8.20 10.86
CA LYS A 143 -0.06 -8.13 9.53
C LYS A 143 -1.06 -8.46 8.42
N ILE A 144 -1.12 -7.60 7.42
CA ILE A 144 -1.86 -7.78 6.17
C ILE A 144 -0.86 -7.91 5.03
N CYS A 145 -1.08 -8.87 4.13
CA CYS A 145 -0.39 -9.00 2.85
C CYS A 145 -1.41 -9.36 1.78
N LEU A 146 -1.55 -8.53 0.76
CA LEU A 146 -2.35 -8.75 -0.44
C LEU A 146 -1.41 -8.78 -1.64
N ASN A 147 -1.60 -9.72 -2.55
CA ASN A 147 -0.86 -9.80 -3.81
C ASN A 147 -1.85 -9.82 -4.97
N PHE A 148 -1.48 -9.19 -6.07
CA PHE A 148 -2.34 -8.96 -7.21
C PHE A 148 -1.67 -9.39 -8.51
N TYR A 149 -2.47 -9.91 -9.43
CA TYR A 149 -2.07 -10.09 -10.82
C TYR A 149 -1.98 -8.74 -11.53
N GLN A 150 -1.42 -8.72 -12.75
CA GLN A 150 -1.23 -7.48 -13.52
C GLN A 150 -2.56 -6.83 -13.94
N ASP A 151 -3.62 -7.62 -14.06
CA ASP A 151 -4.98 -7.14 -14.35
C ASP A 151 -5.70 -6.60 -13.11
N ARG A 152 -5.00 -6.49 -11.96
CA ARG A 152 -5.47 -6.04 -10.65
C ARG A 152 -6.33 -7.05 -9.89
N SER A 153 -6.59 -8.23 -10.45
CA SER A 153 -7.31 -9.27 -9.72
C SER A 153 -6.48 -9.77 -8.52
N LEU A 154 -7.16 -10.09 -7.43
CA LEU A 154 -6.53 -10.56 -6.20
C LEU A 154 -5.94 -11.96 -6.45
N ALA A 155 -4.63 -12.11 -6.26
CA ALA A 155 -3.95 -13.40 -6.43
C ALA A 155 -3.88 -14.17 -5.10
N SER A 156 -3.61 -13.47 -4.00
CA SER A 156 -3.57 -14.08 -2.67
C SER A 156 -3.66 -13.06 -1.55
N CYS A 157 -4.07 -13.54 -0.38
CA CYS A 157 -4.00 -12.77 0.86
C CYS A 157 -3.37 -13.59 1.99
N GLY A 158 -2.74 -12.87 2.91
CA GLY A 158 -2.31 -13.35 4.22
C GLY A 158 -2.71 -12.30 5.26
N ILE A 159 -3.53 -12.68 6.24
CA ILE A 159 -4.06 -11.75 7.24
C ILE A 159 -3.88 -12.36 8.61
N ALA A 160 -3.07 -11.73 9.45
CA ALA A 160 -2.96 -12.01 10.87
C ALA A 160 -3.95 -11.14 11.65
N PHE A 161 -4.80 -11.77 12.45
CA PHE A 161 -5.73 -11.09 13.33
C PHE A 161 -6.11 -12.01 14.49
N ASP A 162 -6.12 -11.47 15.70
CA ASP A 162 -6.58 -12.15 16.91
C ASP A 162 -5.89 -13.51 17.15
N GLY A 163 -4.56 -13.54 17.06
CA GLY A 163 -3.77 -14.76 17.24
C GLY A 163 -3.88 -15.78 16.09
N MET A 164 -4.67 -15.50 15.06
CA MET A 164 -4.84 -16.39 13.92
C MET A 164 -4.20 -15.79 12.67
N TYR A 165 -3.66 -16.66 11.82
CA TYR A 165 -3.20 -16.30 10.48
C TYR A 165 -4.03 -17.01 9.41
N TYR A 166 -4.73 -16.22 8.62
CA TYR A 166 -5.58 -16.66 7.52
C TYR A 166 -4.84 -16.48 6.20
N ARG A 167 -4.99 -17.44 5.30
CA ARG A 167 -4.46 -17.37 3.93
C ARG A 167 -5.50 -17.81 2.93
N ALA A 168 -5.59 -17.09 1.82
CA ALA A 168 -6.34 -17.53 0.65
C ALA A 168 -5.57 -17.23 -0.64
N LYS A 169 -5.89 -17.98 -1.69
CA LYS A 169 -5.37 -17.78 -3.04
C LYS A 169 -6.50 -17.92 -4.05
N TRP A 170 -6.42 -17.13 -5.10
CA TRP A 170 -7.34 -17.18 -6.22
C TRP A 170 -6.56 -17.43 -7.51
N ALA A 171 -7.24 -17.98 -8.50
CA ALA A 171 -6.76 -18.00 -9.87
C ALA A 171 -7.03 -16.64 -10.53
N ASN A 172 -6.43 -16.42 -11.70
CA ASN A 172 -6.57 -15.15 -12.44
C ASN A 172 -8.00 -14.86 -12.92
N ASP A 173 -8.87 -15.87 -12.94
CA ASP A 173 -10.30 -15.74 -13.24
C ASP A 173 -11.14 -15.37 -11.99
N GLY A 174 -10.49 -15.16 -10.84
CA GLY A 174 -11.14 -14.85 -9.58
C GLY A 174 -11.64 -16.06 -8.79
N LYS A 175 -11.47 -17.30 -9.28
CA LYS A 175 -11.92 -18.50 -8.55
C LYS A 175 -11.03 -18.80 -7.35
N LEU A 176 -11.63 -19.13 -6.21
CA LEU A 176 -10.87 -19.48 -5.00
C LEU A 176 -10.21 -20.86 -5.20
N THR A 177 -8.88 -20.91 -5.10
CA THR A 177 -8.10 -22.16 -5.29
C THR A 177 -7.66 -22.78 -3.98
N SER A 178 -7.49 -21.98 -2.93
CA SER A 178 -7.14 -22.50 -1.61
C SER A 178 -7.50 -21.50 -0.51
N GLN A 179 -7.84 -22.04 0.66
CA GLN A 179 -8.04 -21.30 1.88
C GLN A 179 -7.52 -22.11 3.07
N SER A 180 -6.81 -21.47 3.98
CA SER A 180 -6.36 -22.08 5.23
C SER A 180 -6.28 -21.06 6.36
N LYS A 181 -6.26 -21.56 7.60
CA LYS A 181 -5.97 -20.77 8.78
C LYS A 181 -5.12 -21.57 9.75
N ARG A 182 -4.28 -20.88 10.54
CA ARG A 182 -3.47 -21.48 11.60
C ARG A 182 -3.42 -20.56 12.81
N ASP A 183 -3.24 -21.15 13.98
CA ASP A 183 -2.91 -20.43 15.20
C ASP A 183 -1.46 -19.89 15.11
N LEU A 184 -1.20 -18.73 15.72
CA LEU A 184 0.12 -18.11 15.83
C LEU A 184 0.76 -18.34 17.20
N ALA A 185 0.03 -18.89 18.17
CA ALA A 185 0.53 -19.24 19.51
C ALA A 185 1.24 -20.61 19.55
N HIS A 186 1.35 -21.31 18.41
CA HIS A 186 1.96 -22.64 18.28
C HIS A 186 3.07 -22.67 17.22
#